data_AF-A0A7C3QAF0-F1
#
_entry.id   AF-A0A7C3QAF0-F1
#
_cell.length_a   1.000
_cell.length_b   1.000
_cell.length_c   1.000
_cell.angle_alpha   90.00
_cell.angle_beta   90.00
_cell.angle_gamma   90.00
#
_symmetry.space_group_name_H-M   'P 1'
#
loop_
_entity.id
_entity.type
_entity.pdbx_description
1 polymer ?
#
loop_
_entity_poly.entity_id
_entity_poly.type
_entity_poly.pdbx_seq_one_letter_code
_entity_poly.pdbx_strand_id
1 'polypeptide(L)'
;MPTAAEKALSRLERPLLPLISLLEMLYLTGPFAGIEELLAELPADIETNGCHYDEPAALLRAEMDIIREVELLKNNHPLSCLIIDDRGQECPRVEAVELWIAQGIMIRELEEINSLLCGGRGCDLCCIGPANHSRHNFFDIPLGDGEVEGFTGLRRVDEAIEGDIYAEPAPLIDERPFYQSDVPFLLRWRRGWSLVLPRRSSCPKLADNGFCTVYEQRPAVCRKPQIFPYALEEDGRSGDGGLPRYVGRRKLLAVWDCPYVREYQAQIARYGELCGMEPVFKENKA
;
A
#
# COMPACT_ATOMS: atom_id res chain seq x y z
N MET A 1 25.46 -11.35 11.35
CA MET A 1 24.34 -10.39 11.25
C MET A 1 23.43 -10.87 10.15
N PRO A 2 22.09 -10.84 10.34
CA PRO A 2 21.16 -11.32 9.32
C PRO A 2 21.20 -10.44 8.06
N THR A 3 21.15 -11.08 6.90
CA THR A 3 21.01 -10.47 5.58
C THR A 3 19.68 -9.73 5.44
N ALA A 4 19.54 -8.87 4.44
CA ALA A 4 18.28 -8.15 4.18
C ALA A 4 17.11 -9.13 3.93
N ALA A 5 17.35 -10.21 3.19
CA ALA A 5 16.35 -11.24 2.94
C ALA A 5 15.92 -11.96 4.23
N GLU A 6 16.87 -12.38 5.07
CA GLU A 6 16.56 -13.02 6.36
C GLU A 6 15.73 -12.10 7.27
N LYS A 7 16.04 -10.80 7.31
CA LYS A 7 15.24 -9.82 8.05
C LYS A 7 13.82 -9.70 7.50
N ALA A 8 13.66 -9.68 6.19
CA ALA A 8 12.35 -9.59 5.55
C ALA A 8 11.49 -10.85 5.79
N LEU A 9 12.11 -12.04 5.68
CA LEU A 9 11.41 -13.30 5.93
C LEU A 9 10.97 -13.41 7.40
N SER A 10 11.83 -13.01 8.34
CA SER A 10 11.46 -12.94 9.76
C SER A 10 10.28 -12.00 10.01
N ARG A 11 10.17 -10.88 9.26
CA ARG A 11 9.01 -9.98 9.34
C ARG A 11 7.74 -10.58 8.72
N LEU A 12 7.85 -11.30 7.60
CA LEU A 12 6.71 -12.01 7.00
C LEU A 12 6.14 -13.09 7.93
N GLU A 13 6.98 -13.71 8.75
CA GLU A 13 6.58 -14.75 9.71
C GLU A 13 5.96 -14.20 11.00
N ARG A 14 6.14 -12.90 11.27
CA ARG A 14 5.66 -12.23 12.48
C ARG A 14 4.99 -10.89 12.14
N PRO A 15 3.86 -10.90 11.41
CA PRO A 15 3.08 -9.69 11.17
C PRO A 15 2.63 -9.04 12.47
N LEU A 16 2.44 -7.73 12.49
CA LEU A 16 1.96 -7.03 13.68
C LEU A 16 0.44 -7.15 13.88
N LEU A 17 -0.33 -7.39 12.81
CA LEU A 17 -1.79 -7.40 12.86
C LEU A 17 -2.41 -8.35 13.91
N PRO A 18 -1.96 -9.61 14.07
CA PRO A 18 -2.49 -10.48 15.13
C PRO A 18 -2.37 -9.90 16.54
N LEU A 19 -1.28 -9.17 16.82
CA LEU A 19 -1.08 -8.50 18.10
C LEU A 19 -2.04 -7.32 18.26
N ILE A 20 -2.32 -6.59 17.18
CA ILE A 20 -3.27 -5.47 17.18
C ILE A 20 -4.70 -5.97 17.36
N SER A 21 -5.11 -7.05 16.70
CA SER A 21 -6.43 -7.64 16.92
C SER A 21 -6.62 -8.12 18.37
N LEU A 22 -5.56 -8.64 19.01
CA LEU A 22 -5.59 -8.96 20.44
C LEU A 22 -5.72 -7.68 21.27
N LEU A 23 -4.95 -6.63 20.96
CA LEU A 23 -5.03 -5.33 21.64
C LEU A 23 -6.45 -4.74 21.56
N GLU A 24 -7.07 -4.76 20.38
CA GLU A 24 -8.43 -4.29 20.13
C GLU A 24 -9.43 -5.03 21.03
N MET A 25 -9.36 -6.36 21.06
CA MET A 25 -10.21 -7.19 21.91
C MET A 25 -10.03 -6.86 23.40
N LEU A 26 -8.79 -6.78 23.87
CA LEU A 26 -8.47 -6.45 25.27
C LEU A 26 -8.94 -5.04 25.64
N TYR A 27 -8.75 -4.07 24.75
CA TYR A 27 -9.22 -2.72 24.96
C TYR A 27 -10.74 -2.70 25.09
N LEU A 28 -11.47 -3.25 24.11
CA LEU A 28 -12.93 -3.20 24.07
C LEU A 28 -13.60 -3.92 25.24
N THR A 29 -13.00 -5.01 25.72
CA THR A 29 -13.56 -5.84 26.80
C THR A 29 -13.05 -5.46 28.19
N GLY A 30 -11.89 -4.81 28.27
CA GLY A 30 -11.23 -4.45 29.51
C GLY A 30 -11.61 -3.06 30.05
N PRO A 31 -11.29 -2.78 31.32
CA PRO A 31 -11.63 -1.53 31.99
C PRO A 31 -10.65 -0.37 31.67
N PHE A 32 -10.00 -0.40 30.51
CA PHE A 32 -9.00 0.59 30.10
C PHE A 32 -9.66 1.87 29.57
N ALA A 33 -9.19 3.03 30.05
CA ALA A 33 -9.61 4.34 29.55
C ALA A 33 -9.00 4.68 28.19
N GLY A 34 -7.79 4.19 27.90
CA GLY A 34 -7.08 4.40 26.65
C GLY A 34 -6.10 3.29 26.32
N ILE A 35 -5.54 3.33 25.11
CA ILE A 35 -4.59 2.34 24.62
C ILE A 35 -3.28 2.40 25.41
N GLU A 36 -2.80 3.58 25.79
CA GLU A 36 -1.57 3.72 26.60
C GLU A 36 -1.65 2.99 27.95
N GLU A 37 -2.81 3.05 28.60
CA GLU A 37 -3.06 2.32 29.86
C GLU A 37 -3.00 0.81 29.64
N LEU A 38 -3.65 0.32 28.58
CA LEU A 38 -3.56 -1.08 28.18
C LEU A 38 -2.12 -1.51 27.87
N LEU A 39 -1.35 -0.69 27.13
CA LEU A 39 0.05 -1.00 26.81
C LEU A 39 0.97 -1.05 28.04
N ALA A 40 0.61 -0.36 29.13
CA ALA A 40 1.36 -0.43 30.39
C ALA A 40 1.13 -1.76 31.13
N GLU A 41 0.00 -2.42 30.88
CA GLU A 41 -0.42 -3.68 31.52
C GLU A 41 -0.11 -4.92 30.66
N LEU A 42 0.41 -4.74 29.43
CA LEU A 42 0.80 -5.88 28.59
C LEU A 42 1.97 -6.65 29.22
N PRO A 43 1.95 -8.00 29.16
CA PRO A 43 3.09 -8.82 29.59
C PRO A 43 4.32 -8.57 28.72
N ALA A 44 5.48 -9.00 29.22
CA ALA A 44 6.76 -8.86 28.52
C ALA A 44 6.84 -9.66 27.20
N ASP A 45 6.04 -10.72 27.10
CA ASP A 45 5.89 -11.54 25.91
C ASP A 45 4.41 -11.88 25.66
N ILE A 46 4.03 -12.01 24.39
CA ILE A 46 2.68 -12.43 23.96
C ILE A 46 2.80 -13.43 22.83
N GLU A 47 2.00 -14.49 22.90
CA GLU A 47 1.74 -15.37 21.75
C GLU A 47 0.29 -15.20 21.28
N THR A 48 0.10 -14.90 19.99
CA THR A 48 -1.22 -14.80 19.36
C THR A 48 -1.16 -15.19 17.90
N ASN A 49 -2.19 -15.90 17.43
CA ASN A 49 -2.31 -16.45 16.08
C ASN A 49 -1.04 -17.19 15.58
N GLY A 50 -0.36 -17.91 16.49
CA GLY A 50 0.88 -18.64 16.19
C GLY A 50 2.13 -17.76 16.01
N CYS A 51 2.06 -16.47 16.36
CA CYS A 51 3.18 -15.54 16.36
C CYS A 51 3.58 -15.21 17.80
N HIS A 52 4.88 -15.14 18.07
CA HIS A 52 5.44 -14.77 19.37
C HIS A 52 6.09 -13.39 19.31
N TYR A 53 5.70 -12.49 20.21
CA TYR A 53 6.15 -11.11 20.27
C TYR A 53 6.84 -10.83 21.60
N ASP A 54 8.12 -10.54 21.52
CA ASP A 54 8.89 -9.97 22.63
C ASP A 54 8.61 -8.45 22.72
N GLU A 55 8.50 -7.93 23.94
CA GLU A 55 8.26 -6.51 24.21
C GLU A 55 7.07 -5.93 23.39
N PRO A 56 5.88 -6.56 23.43
CA PRO A 56 4.74 -6.20 22.57
C PRO A 56 4.33 -4.73 22.74
N ALA A 57 4.45 -4.18 23.96
CA ALA A 57 4.17 -2.79 24.22
C ALA A 57 5.10 -1.83 23.47
N ALA A 58 6.37 -2.18 23.26
CA ALA A 58 7.31 -1.38 22.48
C ALA A 58 6.97 -1.41 20.98
N LEU A 59 6.63 -2.59 20.46
CA LEU A 59 6.19 -2.77 19.07
C LEU A 59 4.94 -1.94 18.77
N LEU A 60 3.93 -2.01 19.64
CA LEU A 60 2.68 -1.28 19.47
C LEU A 60 2.84 0.23 19.65
N ARG A 61 3.72 0.69 20.56
CA ARG A 61 4.02 2.13 20.69
C ARG A 61 4.64 2.74 19.43
N ALA A 62 5.39 1.96 18.65
CA ALA A 62 5.93 2.44 17.39
C ALA A 62 4.84 2.78 16.36
N GLU A 63 3.65 2.19 16.51
CA GLU A 63 2.50 2.36 15.62
C GLU A 63 1.34 3.14 16.28
N MET A 64 1.62 3.86 17.37
CA MET A 64 0.63 4.53 18.22
C MET A 64 -0.30 5.47 17.45
N ASP A 65 0.21 6.15 16.42
CA ASP A 65 -0.58 7.08 15.62
C ASP A 65 -1.67 6.39 14.78
N ILE A 66 -1.52 5.10 14.50
CA ILE A 66 -2.54 4.29 13.81
C ILE A 66 -3.41 3.55 14.83
N ILE A 67 -2.81 2.85 15.80
CA ILE A 67 -3.58 2.00 16.74
C ILE A 67 -4.46 2.81 17.72
N ARG A 68 -4.20 4.10 17.91
CA ARG A 68 -5.07 4.95 18.73
C ARG A 68 -6.47 5.11 18.15
N GLU A 69 -6.66 4.87 16.85
CA GLU A 69 -7.98 4.88 16.21
C GLU A 69 -8.95 3.84 16.82
N VAL A 70 -8.45 2.81 17.51
CA VAL A 70 -9.28 1.86 18.28
C VAL A 70 -10.11 2.59 19.35
N GLU A 71 -9.59 3.67 19.93
CA GLU A 71 -10.28 4.44 20.97
C GLU A 71 -11.57 5.10 20.47
N LEU A 72 -11.70 5.30 19.15
CA LEU A 72 -12.94 5.75 18.55
C LEU A 72 -14.10 4.83 18.95
N LEU A 73 -13.87 3.52 19.06
CA LEU A 73 -14.92 2.54 19.35
C LEU A 73 -15.56 2.74 20.74
N LYS A 74 -14.79 3.08 21.77
CA LYS A 74 -15.33 3.38 23.11
C LYS A 74 -15.88 4.81 23.23
N ASN A 75 -15.26 5.77 22.56
CA ASN A 75 -15.62 7.19 22.68
C ASN A 75 -16.76 7.63 21.75
N ASN A 76 -17.29 6.71 20.96
CA ASN A 76 -18.36 6.95 19.99
C ASN A 76 -18.04 8.05 18.94
N HIS A 77 -16.76 8.37 18.70
CA HIS A 77 -16.31 9.33 17.68
C HIS A 77 -16.27 8.70 16.27
N PRO A 78 -16.77 9.36 15.21
CA PRO A 78 -16.78 8.77 13.87
C PRO A 78 -15.37 8.68 13.26
N LEU A 79 -15.18 7.73 12.35
CA LEU A 79 -14.02 7.72 11.45
C LEU A 79 -14.06 8.93 10.52
N SER A 80 -12.89 9.35 10.05
CA SER A 80 -12.73 10.40 9.04
C SER A 80 -13.01 9.94 7.61
N CYS A 81 -13.57 8.73 7.45
CA CYS A 81 -13.96 8.15 6.18
C CYS A 81 -15.20 7.26 6.32
N LEU A 82 -15.83 6.97 5.20
CA LEU A 82 -16.90 5.98 5.09
C LEU A 82 -16.35 4.68 4.51
N ILE A 83 -16.59 3.55 5.17
CA ILE A 83 -16.19 2.23 4.69
C ILE A 83 -17.45 1.42 4.40
N ILE A 84 -17.55 0.91 3.17
CA ILE A 84 -18.66 0.08 2.69
C ILE A 84 -18.18 -1.33 2.34
N ASP A 85 -19.10 -2.29 2.31
CA ASP A 85 -18.86 -3.66 1.86
C ASP A 85 -18.95 -3.79 0.32
N ASP A 86 -18.78 -5.02 -0.18
CA ASP A 86 -18.87 -5.35 -1.59
C ASP A 86 -20.29 -5.20 -2.19
N ARG A 87 -21.31 -5.05 -1.34
CA ARG A 87 -22.71 -4.77 -1.70
C ARG A 87 -23.05 -3.29 -1.65
N GLY A 88 -22.10 -2.44 -1.26
CA GLY A 88 -22.27 -1.01 -1.10
C GLY A 88 -23.00 -0.59 0.18
N GLN A 89 -23.11 -1.47 1.17
CA GLN A 89 -23.67 -1.18 2.48
C GLN A 89 -22.57 -0.69 3.43
N GLU A 90 -22.88 0.22 4.35
CA GLU A 90 -21.90 0.66 5.34
C GLU A 90 -21.46 -0.50 6.23
N CYS A 91 -20.14 -0.65 6.39
CA CYS A 91 -19.59 -1.66 7.28
C CYS A 91 -19.98 -1.36 8.73
N PRO A 92 -20.19 -2.40 9.57
CA PRO A 92 -20.27 -2.22 11.01
C PRO A 92 -19.06 -1.44 11.53
N ARG A 93 -19.32 -0.55 12.50
CA ARG A 93 -18.30 0.37 13.03
C ARG A 93 -17.00 -0.30 13.47
N VAL A 94 -17.10 -1.45 14.14
CA VAL A 94 -15.93 -2.23 14.59
C VAL A 94 -15.11 -2.68 13.38
N GLU A 95 -15.76 -3.30 12.40
CA GLU A 95 -15.11 -3.76 11.17
C GLU A 95 -14.50 -2.59 10.36
N ALA A 96 -15.17 -1.43 10.31
CA ALA A 96 -14.63 -0.26 9.64
C ALA A 96 -13.31 0.22 10.27
N VAL A 97 -13.25 0.28 11.61
CA VAL A 97 -12.03 0.67 12.34
C VAL A 97 -10.93 -0.37 12.17
N GLU A 98 -11.27 -1.67 12.27
CA GLU A 98 -10.33 -2.77 12.04
C GLU A 98 -9.69 -2.70 10.65
N LEU A 99 -10.50 -2.48 9.60
CA LEU A 99 -10.00 -2.37 8.22
C LEU A 99 -9.13 -1.13 8.01
N TRP A 100 -9.48 -0.01 8.65
CA TRP A 100 -8.70 1.22 8.61
C TRP A 100 -7.31 1.04 9.22
N ILE A 101 -7.26 0.45 10.42
CA ILE A 101 -6.02 0.14 11.12
C ILE A 101 -5.20 -0.89 10.35
N ALA A 102 -5.83 -1.96 9.87
CA ALA A 102 -5.16 -2.99 9.09
C ALA A 102 -4.50 -2.43 7.83
N GLN A 103 -5.21 -1.55 7.09
CA GLN A 103 -4.64 -0.87 5.92
C GLN A 103 -3.39 -0.06 6.31
N GLY A 104 -3.45 0.74 7.39
CA GLY A 104 -2.35 1.58 7.83
C GLY A 104 -1.11 0.79 8.27
N ILE A 105 -1.31 -0.21 9.12
CA ILE A 105 -0.22 -1.03 9.69
C ILE A 105 0.48 -1.83 8.58
N MET A 106 -0.30 -2.52 7.74
CA MET A 106 0.27 -3.32 6.68
C MET A 106 1.00 -2.47 5.64
N ILE A 107 0.58 -1.22 5.39
CA ILE A 107 1.31 -0.32 4.50
C ILE A 107 2.74 -0.15 5.01
N ARG A 108 2.93 0.11 6.31
CA ARG A 108 4.26 0.30 6.91
C ARG A 108 5.09 -0.97 6.90
N GLU A 109 4.51 -2.08 7.35
CA GLU A 109 5.21 -3.37 7.40
C GLU A 109 5.65 -3.84 6.00
N LEU A 110 4.74 -3.80 5.04
CA LEU A 110 5.01 -4.27 3.68
C LEU A 110 5.96 -3.33 2.94
N GLU A 111 5.96 -2.03 3.25
CA GLU A 111 6.96 -1.12 2.71
C GLU A 111 8.39 -1.53 3.11
N GLU A 112 8.59 -1.87 4.39
CA GLU A 112 9.90 -2.32 4.86
C GLU A 112 10.29 -3.66 4.26
N ILE A 113 9.36 -4.63 4.23
CA ILE A 113 9.57 -5.95 3.63
C ILE A 113 9.95 -5.82 2.15
N ASN A 114 9.18 -5.05 1.37
CA ASN A 114 9.45 -4.84 -0.05
C ASN A 114 10.82 -4.20 -0.27
N SER A 115 11.20 -3.24 0.58
CA SER A 115 12.51 -2.58 0.51
C SER A 115 13.67 -3.55 0.70
N LEU A 116 13.56 -4.42 1.71
CA LEU A 116 14.55 -5.44 2.03
C LEU A 116 14.67 -6.51 0.94
N LEU A 117 13.55 -6.93 0.34
CA LEU A 117 13.52 -7.99 -0.69
C LEU A 117 13.89 -7.50 -2.10
N CYS A 118 13.60 -6.24 -2.41
CA CYS A 118 13.82 -5.68 -3.74
C CYS A 118 15.27 -5.22 -3.98
N GLY A 119 15.92 -4.65 -2.96
CA GLY A 119 17.18 -3.90 -3.10
C GLY A 119 18.36 -4.65 -3.75
N GLY A 120 18.37 -5.98 -3.74
CA GLY A 120 19.44 -6.81 -4.32
C GLY A 120 19.14 -7.40 -5.72
N ARG A 121 17.97 -7.11 -6.32
CA ARG A 121 17.48 -7.87 -7.49
C ARG A 121 17.81 -7.24 -8.85
N GLY A 122 18.15 -5.95 -8.91
CA GLY A 122 18.36 -5.23 -10.19
C GLY A 122 17.12 -5.23 -11.12
N CYS A 123 15.92 -5.33 -10.55
CA CYS A 123 14.67 -5.46 -11.30
C CYS A 123 14.13 -4.08 -11.73
N ASP A 124 13.73 -3.97 -12.99
CA ASP A 124 13.20 -2.77 -13.63
C ASP A 124 11.68 -2.79 -13.87
N LEU A 125 10.98 -3.85 -13.42
CA LEU A 125 9.57 -4.10 -13.73
C LEU A 125 8.66 -2.90 -13.40
N CYS A 126 8.90 -2.21 -12.29
CA CYS A 126 8.14 -1.02 -11.87
C CYS A 126 8.59 0.28 -12.56
N CYS A 127 9.58 0.22 -13.45
CA CYS A 127 10.20 1.36 -14.12
C CYS A 127 10.09 1.28 -15.65
N ILE A 128 9.41 0.29 -16.20
CA ILE A 128 9.20 0.13 -17.65
C ILE A 128 7.71 0.16 -17.99
N GLY A 129 7.35 0.60 -19.19
CA GLY A 129 5.98 0.53 -19.69
C GLY A 129 5.55 -0.89 -20.09
N PRO A 130 4.27 -1.11 -20.44
CA PRO A 130 3.79 -2.41 -20.92
C PRO A 130 4.37 -2.80 -22.28
N ALA A 131 4.30 -4.08 -22.63
CA ALA A 131 4.65 -4.55 -23.98
C ALA A 131 3.53 -4.25 -24.97
N ASN A 132 3.81 -4.36 -26.29
CA ASN A 132 2.80 -4.09 -27.33
C ASN A 132 1.52 -4.93 -27.22
N HIS A 133 1.65 -6.16 -26.71
CA HIS A 133 0.55 -7.12 -26.59
C HIS A 133 0.01 -7.21 -25.15
N SER A 134 0.50 -6.39 -24.23
CA SER A 134 -0.06 -6.28 -22.88
C SER A 134 -1.47 -5.70 -22.94
N ARG A 135 -2.36 -6.15 -22.06
CA ARG A 135 -3.73 -5.59 -21.96
C ARG A 135 -3.71 -4.10 -21.66
N HIS A 136 -2.80 -3.68 -20.80
CA HIS A 136 -2.61 -2.27 -20.45
C HIS A 136 -1.86 -1.51 -21.55
N ASN A 137 -2.32 -0.28 -21.84
CA ASN A 137 -1.71 0.61 -22.82
C ASN A 137 -0.58 1.47 -22.25
N PHE A 138 -0.56 1.63 -20.93
CA PHE A 138 0.44 2.39 -20.18
C PHE A 138 0.61 1.78 -18.79
N PHE A 139 1.65 2.22 -18.09
CA PHE A 139 1.82 2.04 -16.65
C PHE A 139 2.10 3.41 -16.06
N ASP A 140 1.64 3.69 -14.85
CA ASP A 140 1.90 4.96 -14.20
C ASP A 140 2.55 4.79 -12.84
N ILE A 141 3.43 5.73 -12.52
CA ILE A 141 4.07 5.83 -11.22
C ILE A 141 3.52 7.10 -10.57
N PRO A 142 2.66 7.00 -9.54
CA PRO A 142 2.23 8.17 -8.79
C PRO A 142 3.44 8.88 -8.19
N LEU A 143 3.42 10.20 -8.19
CA LEU A 143 4.47 11.05 -7.67
C LEU A 143 3.87 12.06 -6.68
N GLY A 144 4.56 12.26 -5.56
CA GLY A 144 4.32 13.41 -4.70
C GLY A 144 4.76 14.71 -5.35
N ASP A 145 4.21 15.85 -4.92
CA ASP A 145 4.46 17.17 -5.53
C ASP A 145 5.95 17.53 -5.62
N GLY A 146 6.74 17.21 -4.60
CA GLY A 146 8.19 17.45 -4.60
C GLY A 146 9.00 16.48 -5.47
N GLU A 147 8.44 15.30 -5.82
CA GLU A 147 9.16 14.28 -6.59
C GLU A 147 9.23 14.64 -8.08
N VAL A 148 8.28 15.42 -8.58
CA VAL A 148 8.18 15.90 -9.96
C VAL A 148 9.45 16.64 -10.41
N GLU A 149 10.11 17.34 -9.48
CA GLU A 149 11.33 18.09 -9.73
C GLU A 149 12.52 17.19 -10.10
N GLY A 150 12.57 15.96 -9.58
CA GLY A 150 13.60 14.99 -9.90
C GLY A 150 13.55 14.48 -11.35
N PHE A 151 12.38 14.55 -11.99
CA PHE A 151 12.15 14.10 -13.36
C PHE A 151 12.35 15.22 -14.39
N THR A 152 13.56 15.77 -14.40
CA THR A 152 13.98 16.83 -15.35
C THR A 152 14.02 16.34 -16.81
N GLY A 153 13.70 17.24 -17.74
CA GLY A 153 13.77 16.98 -19.19
C GLY A 153 12.55 16.25 -19.78
N LEU A 154 11.57 15.86 -18.95
CA LEU A 154 10.31 15.31 -19.41
C LEU A 154 9.29 16.39 -19.77
N ARG A 155 8.44 16.10 -20.76
CA ARG A 155 7.24 16.89 -21.01
C ARG A 155 6.36 16.88 -19.75
N ARG A 156 5.85 18.05 -19.37
CA ARG A 156 4.88 18.22 -18.29
C ARG A 156 3.56 18.70 -18.85
N VAL A 157 2.47 18.10 -18.37
CA VAL A 157 1.10 18.55 -18.62
C VAL A 157 0.56 19.02 -17.28
N ASP A 158 0.75 20.32 -17.03
CA ASP A 158 0.45 20.97 -15.74
C ASP A 158 -1.04 21.26 -15.53
N GLU A 159 -1.85 21.17 -16.59
CA GLU A 159 -3.30 21.32 -16.49
C GLU A 159 -3.87 20.12 -15.74
N ALA A 160 -4.41 20.36 -14.55
CA ALA A 160 -4.93 19.31 -13.70
C ALA A 160 -6.16 18.65 -14.33
N ILE A 161 -6.01 17.38 -14.70
CA ILE A 161 -7.11 16.60 -15.27
C ILE A 161 -8.03 16.12 -14.14
N GLU A 162 -9.33 16.29 -14.37
CA GLU A 162 -10.40 15.72 -13.55
C GLU A 162 -10.59 14.24 -13.89
N GLY A 163 -10.64 13.38 -12.87
CA GLY A 163 -10.89 11.95 -13.02
C GLY A 163 -9.68 11.07 -12.66
N ASP A 164 -9.82 9.80 -13.02
CA ASP A 164 -8.84 8.73 -12.81
C ASP A 164 -8.06 8.50 -14.11
N ILE A 165 -6.79 8.10 -14.00
CA ILE A 165 -5.96 7.68 -15.11
C ILE A 165 -6.56 6.51 -15.90
N TYR A 166 -7.42 5.70 -15.26
CA TYR A 166 -8.17 4.61 -15.88
C TYR A 166 -9.60 4.98 -16.29
N ALA A 167 -9.95 6.27 -16.34
CA ALA A 167 -11.27 6.73 -16.76
C ALA A 167 -11.56 6.41 -18.23
N GLU A 168 -12.84 6.12 -18.51
CA GLU A 168 -13.36 5.92 -19.87
C GLU A 168 -14.51 6.92 -20.15
N PRO A 169 -14.43 7.74 -21.22
CA PRO A 169 -13.34 7.79 -22.21
C PRO A 169 -12.05 8.38 -21.63
N ALA A 170 -10.90 7.89 -22.11
CA ALA A 170 -9.60 8.34 -21.64
C ALA A 170 -9.36 9.86 -21.89
N PRO A 171 -8.71 10.56 -20.95
CA PRO A 171 -8.34 11.96 -21.14
C PRO A 171 -7.50 12.19 -22.39
N LEU A 172 -7.78 13.30 -23.07
CA LEU A 172 -7.08 13.68 -24.29
C LEU A 172 -5.96 14.68 -23.98
N ILE A 173 -4.79 14.46 -24.55
CA ILE A 173 -3.65 15.37 -24.58
C ILE A 173 -3.29 15.56 -26.05
N ASP A 174 -3.28 16.81 -26.53
CA ASP A 174 -3.14 17.15 -27.95
C ASP A 174 -4.13 16.39 -28.86
N GLU A 175 -5.41 16.36 -28.46
CA GLU A 175 -6.50 15.69 -29.18
C GLU A 175 -6.36 14.16 -29.32
N ARG A 176 -5.46 13.53 -28.56
CA ARG A 176 -5.26 12.07 -28.55
C ARG A 176 -5.31 11.52 -27.13
N PRO A 177 -5.78 10.27 -26.93
CA PRO A 177 -5.70 9.63 -25.62
C PRO A 177 -4.27 9.68 -25.06
N PHE A 178 -4.11 10.12 -23.81
CA PHE A 178 -2.80 10.41 -23.20
C PHE A 178 -1.80 9.24 -23.30
N TYR A 179 -2.29 8.00 -23.26
CA TYR A 179 -1.47 6.79 -23.34
C TYR A 179 -0.92 6.48 -24.73
N GLN A 180 -1.34 7.20 -25.78
CA GLN A 180 -0.81 7.07 -27.14
C GLN A 180 0.48 7.89 -27.36
N SER A 181 1.06 8.48 -26.32
CA SER A 181 2.41 9.05 -26.39
C SER A 181 3.46 7.97 -26.65
N ASP A 182 4.50 8.29 -27.44
CA ASP A 182 5.63 7.39 -27.67
C ASP A 182 6.72 7.53 -26.59
N VAL A 183 6.65 8.58 -25.76
CA VAL A 183 7.67 8.90 -24.74
C VAL A 183 7.05 9.07 -23.36
N PRO A 184 7.81 8.77 -22.28
CA PRO A 184 7.39 9.08 -20.92
C PRO A 184 7.14 10.58 -20.73
N PHE A 185 6.17 10.92 -19.88
CA PHE A 185 5.84 12.30 -19.54
C PHE A 185 5.19 12.40 -18.16
N LEU A 186 5.12 13.62 -17.63
CA LEU A 186 4.48 13.91 -16.34
C LEU A 186 3.09 14.48 -16.58
N LEU A 187 2.10 13.90 -15.90
CA LEU A 187 0.71 14.28 -16.00
C LEU A 187 0.18 14.71 -14.63
N ARG A 188 -0.46 15.90 -14.58
CA ARG A 188 -1.09 16.39 -13.37
C ARG A 188 -2.54 15.94 -13.28
N TRP A 189 -2.87 15.26 -12.19
CA TRP A 189 -4.22 14.98 -11.76
C TRP A 189 -4.65 15.99 -10.70
N ARG A 190 -5.95 16.12 -10.47
CA ARG A 190 -6.45 16.88 -9.31
C ARG A 190 -5.90 16.35 -7.97
N ARG A 191 -5.65 15.04 -7.88
CA ARG A 191 -5.20 14.36 -6.65
C ARG A 191 -3.68 14.18 -6.54
N GLY A 192 -2.89 14.64 -7.53
CA GLY A 192 -1.43 14.51 -7.50
C GLY A 192 -0.82 14.40 -8.89
N TRP A 193 0.37 13.80 -8.97
CA TRP A 193 1.11 13.65 -10.22
C TRP A 193 1.29 12.18 -10.58
N SER A 194 1.40 11.89 -11.87
CA SER A 194 1.88 10.59 -12.36
C SER A 194 3.00 10.78 -13.38
N LEU A 195 4.04 9.96 -13.28
CA LEU A 195 4.91 9.65 -14.42
C LEU A 195 4.22 8.56 -15.25
N VAL A 196 3.77 8.93 -16.45
CA VAL A 196 3.15 8.01 -17.40
C VAL A 196 4.24 7.33 -18.22
N LEU A 197 4.24 6.00 -18.24
CA LEU A 197 5.08 5.13 -19.06
C LEU A 197 4.23 4.42 -20.12
N PRO A 198 4.16 4.96 -21.36
CA PRO A 198 3.48 4.30 -22.46
C PRO A 198 4.09 2.95 -22.83
N ARG A 199 3.44 2.19 -23.71
CA ARG A 199 3.96 0.92 -24.22
C ARG A 199 5.40 1.06 -24.73
N ARG A 200 6.23 0.08 -24.38
CA ARG A 200 7.66 -0.02 -24.75
C ARG A 200 8.54 1.15 -24.31
N SER A 201 8.07 1.97 -23.37
CA SER A 201 8.89 3.03 -22.78
C SER A 201 9.62 2.54 -21.53
N SER A 202 10.57 3.33 -21.07
CA SER A 202 11.27 3.12 -19.79
C SER A 202 11.39 4.45 -19.07
N CYS A 203 11.36 4.41 -17.74
CA CYS A 203 11.60 5.57 -16.91
C CYS A 203 12.97 6.16 -17.29
N PRO A 204 13.06 7.45 -17.69
CA PRO A 204 14.33 8.06 -18.10
C PRO A 204 15.37 8.15 -16.97
N LYS A 205 14.93 7.88 -15.74
CA LYS A 205 15.77 7.90 -14.55
C LYS A 205 16.20 6.50 -14.11
N LEU A 206 15.85 5.47 -14.87
CA LEU A 206 16.35 4.10 -14.68
C LEU A 206 17.78 4.00 -15.22
N ALA A 207 18.73 3.67 -14.35
CA ALA A 207 20.10 3.38 -14.74
C ALA A 207 20.24 1.94 -15.26
N ASP A 208 21.32 1.68 -16.00
CA ASP A 208 21.62 0.36 -16.60
C ASP A 208 21.74 -0.78 -15.58
N ASN A 209 22.02 -0.46 -14.32
CA ASN A 209 22.09 -1.41 -13.22
C ASN A 209 20.71 -1.71 -12.59
N GLY A 210 19.62 -1.15 -13.13
CA GLY A 210 18.24 -1.33 -12.65
C GLY A 210 17.84 -0.42 -11.49
N PHE A 211 18.68 0.56 -11.12
CA PHE A 211 18.40 1.48 -10.01
C PHE A 211 17.88 2.84 -10.49
N CYS A 212 17.05 3.47 -9.67
CA CYS A 212 16.54 4.81 -9.96
C CYS A 212 17.59 5.86 -9.58
N THR A 213 17.86 6.79 -10.49
CA THR A 213 18.82 7.89 -10.31
C THR A 213 18.25 9.10 -9.56
N VAL A 214 16.92 9.18 -9.39
CA VAL A 214 16.27 10.25 -8.62
C VAL A 214 16.36 9.98 -7.11
N TYR A 215 16.41 8.71 -6.73
CA TYR A 215 16.25 8.29 -5.35
C TYR A 215 17.45 7.47 -4.89
N GLU A 216 18.32 8.05 -4.06
CA GLU A 216 19.41 7.32 -3.40
C GLU A 216 18.87 6.15 -2.56
N GLN A 217 17.71 6.35 -1.94
CA GLN A 217 16.88 5.31 -1.36
C GLN A 217 15.49 5.38 -2.01
N ARG A 218 14.95 4.24 -2.48
CA ARG A 218 13.62 4.21 -3.12
C ARG A 218 12.58 4.96 -2.27
N PRO A 219 11.68 5.76 -2.85
CA PRO A 219 10.61 6.43 -2.11
C PRO A 219 9.52 5.42 -1.77
N ALA A 220 8.63 5.78 -0.84
CA ALA A 220 7.49 4.95 -0.44
C ALA A 220 6.67 4.48 -1.65
N VAL A 221 6.44 5.34 -2.65
CA VAL A 221 5.64 4.98 -3.83
C VAL A 221 6.29 3.88 -4.68
N CYS A 222 7.61 3.88 -4.83
CA CYS A 222 8.32 2.81 -5.55
C CYS A 222 8.54 1.53 -4.70
N ARG A 223 8.33 1.60 -3.38
CA ARG A 223 8.38 0.44 -2.46
C ARG A 223 7.04 -0.28 -2.34
N LYS A 224 5.93 0.42 -2.60
CA LYS A 224 4.56 -0.12 -2.58
C LYS A 224 4.13 -1.09 -3.71
N PRO A 225 4.81 -1.29 -4.86
CA PRO A 225 4.14 -1.98 -5.97
C PRO A 225 4.15 -3.51 -5.92
N GLN A 226 4.88 -4.18 -5.02
CA GLN A 226 5.12 -5.62 -5.17
C GLN A 226 4.29 -6.50 -4.26
N ILE A 227 4.16 -6.11 -2.99
CA ILE A 227 3.19 -6.68 -2.06
C ILE A 227 2.56 -5.50 -1.34
N PHE A 228 1.24 -5.39 -1.35
CA PHE A 228 0.58 -4.25 -0.74
C PHE A 228 -0.79 -4.64 -0.17
N PRO A 229 -1.21 -3.98 0.91
CA PRO A 229 -2.50 -4.26 1.50
C PRO A 229 -3.60 -3.66 0.63
N TYR A 230 -4.64 -4.44 0.49
CA TYR A 230 -5.89 -4.08 -0.14
C TYR A 230 -7.00 -4.47 0.83
N ALA A 231 -6.85 -4.03 2.09
CA ALA A 231 -7.91 -4.10 3.09
C ALA A 231 -9.01 -3.10 2.74
N LEU A 232 -8.60 -1.93 2.23
CA LEU A 232 -9.46 -0.86 1.74
C LEU A 232 -9.10 -0.51 0.28
N GLU A 233 -10.12 -0.38 -0.56
CA GLU A 233 -10.05 0.15 -1.92
C GLU A 233 -10.73 1.52 -1.98
N GLU A 234 -10.12 2.52 -2.59
CA GLU A 234 -10.80 3.80 -2.84
C GLU A 234 -11.95 3.62 -3.83
N ASP A 235 -13.17 4.01 -3.45
CA ASP A 235 -14.35 3.95 -4.34
C ASP A 235 -14.40 5.14 -5.33
N GLY A 236 -13.44 6.07 -5.23
CA GLY A 236 -13.37 7.29 -6.04
C GLY A 236 -14.48 8.32 -5.75
N ARG A 237 -15.53 7.93 -5.03
CA ARG A 237 -16.68 8.75 -4.62
C ARG A 237 -16.47 9.36 -3.24
N SER A 238 -17.12 10.48 -2.99
CA SER A 238 -17.31 10.99 -1.63
C SER A 238 -18.56 10.36 -1.03
N GLY A 239 -18.49 9.95 0.24
CA GLY A 239 -19.64 9.58 1.03
C GLY A 239 -20.49 10.80 1.43
N ASP A 240 -21.58 10.53 2.13
CA ASP A 240 -22.42 11.60 2.68
C ASP A 240 -21.59 12.52 3.58
N GLY A 241 -21.77 13.83 3.41
CA GLY A 241 -20.96 14.85 4.10
C GLY A 241 -19.58 15.11 3.49
N GLY A 242 -19.25 14.54 2.33
CA GLY A 242 -18.01 14.81 1.60
C GLY A 242 -16.80 14.00 2.08
N LEU A 243 -17.00 13.04 2.98
CA LEU A 243 -15.94 12.16 3.46
C LEU A 243 -15.40 11.26 2.34
N PRO A 244 -14.11 10.89 2.36
CA PRO A 244 -13.60 9.84 1.49
C PRO A 244 -14.37 8.53 1.72
N ARG A 245 -14.66 7.80 0.63
CA ARG A 245 -15.35 6.51 0.67
C ARG A 245 -14.45 5.38 0.19
N TYR A 246 -14.41 4.31 0.96
CA TYR A 246 -13.63 3.10 0.70
C TYR A 246 -14.49 1.86 0.69
N VAL A 247 -14.08 0.85 -0.08
CA VAL A 247 -14.65 -0.50 -0.09
C VAL A 247 -13.77 -1.45 0.71
N GLY A 248 -14.33 -2.16 1.67
CA GLY A 248 -13.68 -3.23 2.41
C GLY A 248 -13.43 -4.44 1.53
N ARG A 249 -12.17 -4.87 1.43
CA ARG A 249 -11.73 -5.94 0.51
C ARG A 249 -11.00 -7.10 1.19
N ARG A 250 -10.32 -6.85 2.32
CA ARG A 250 -9.56 -7.85 3.10
C ARG A 250 -8.59 -8.69 2.24
N LYS A 251 -7.86 -8.04 1.34
CA LYS A 251 -6.93 -8.69 0.41
C LYS A 251 -5.50 -8.25 0.64
N LEU A 252 -4.56 -9.14 0.30
CA LEU A 252 -3.14 -8.86 0.14
C LEU A 252 -2.80 -9.05 -1.33
N LEU A 253 -2.53 -7.96 -2.05
CA LEU A 253 -2.17 -8.04 -3.46
C LEU A 253 -0.66 -8.24 -3.59
N ALA A 254 -0.26 -9.20 -4.43
CA ALA A 254 1.14 -9.48 -4.70
C ALA A 254 1.40 -9.60 -6.22
N VAL A 255 2.40 -8.87 -6.71
CA VAL A 255 2.75 -8.82 -8.14
C VAL A 255 3.58 -10.04 -8.51
N TRP A 256 2.93 -10.99 -9.17
CA TRP A 256 3.49 -12.28 -9.55
C TRP A 256 4.73 -12.18 -10.44
N ASP A 257 4.81 -11.16 -11.29
CA ASP A 257 5.97 -10.96 -12.18
C ASP A 257 7.22 -10.51 -11.42
N CYS A 258 7.10 -10.13 -10.15
CA CYS A 258 8.23 -9.74 -9.34
C CYS A 258 9.05 -10.98 -8.92
N PRO A 259 10.37 -11.02 -9.17
CA PRO A 259 11.19 -12.20 -8.89
C PRO A 259 11.11 -12.71 -7.45
N TYR A 260 11.13 -11.81 -6.46
CA TYR A 260 11.06 -12.21 -5.06
C TYR A 260 9.64 -12.63 -4.64
N VAL A 261 8.59 -12.10 -5.28
CA VAL A 261 7.21 -12.52 -5.00
C VAL A 261 7.03 -13.98 -5.41
N ARG A 262 7.61 -14.39 -6.56
CA ARG A 262 7.62 -15.80 -6.96
C ARG A 262 8.46 -16.67 -6.02
N GLU A 263 9.64 -16.19 -5.63
CA GLU A 263 10.55 -16.94 -4.77
C GLU A 263 9.96 -17.17 -3.36
N TYR A 264 9.30 -16.16 -2.80
CA TYR A 264 8.77 -16.18 -1.44
C TYR A 264 7.24 -16.27 -1.39
N GLN A 265 6.62 -16.83 -2.43
CA GLN A 265 5.16 -16.91 -2.57
C GLN A 265 4.49 -17.52 -1.33
N ALA A 266 5.05 -18.62 -0.81
CA ALA A 266 4.48 -19.32 0.34
C ALA A 266 4.52 -18.47 1.61
N GLN A 267 5.61 -17.75 1.85
CA GLN A 267 5.78 -16.86 3.00
C GLN A 267 4.85 -15.64 2.90
N ILE A 268 4.66 -15.10 1.70
CA ILE A 268 3.74 -13.99 1.44
C ILE A 268 2.28 -14.44 1.66
N ALA A 269 1.92 -15.63 1.16
CA ALA A 269 0.60 -16.20 1.39
C ALA A 269 0.36 -16.42 2.90
N ARG A 270 1.36 -16.95 3.61
CA ARG A 270 1.29 -17.15 5.06
C ARG A 270 1.15 -15.84 5.83
N TYR A 271 1.88 -14.79 5.45
CA TYR A 271 1.71 -13.45 6.02
C TYR A 271 0.25 -12.97 5.85
N GLY A 272 -0.31 -13.13 4.65
CA GLY A 272 -1.71 -12.83 4.37
C GLY A 272 -2.67 -13.57 5.30
N GLU A 273 -2.53 -14.89 5.42
CA GLU A 273 -3.33 -15.73 6.32
C GLU A 273 -3.26 -15.27 7.78
N LEU A 274 -2.04 -15.02 8.28
CA LEU A 274 -1.82 -14.54 9.65
C LEU A 274 -2.49 -13.19 9.90
N CYS A 275 -2.50 -12.31 8.89
CA CYS A 275 -3.17 -11.01 8.93
C CYS A 275 -4.70 -11.08 8.69
N GLY A 276 -5.28 -12.27 8.46
CA GLY A 276 -6.69 -12.40 8.11
C GLY A 276 -7.05 -11.83 6.72
N MET A 277 -6.08 -11.83 5.80
CA MET A 277 -6.21 -11.31 4.43
C MET A 277 -6.17 -12.44 3.40
N GLU A 278 -6.93 -12.30 2.32
CA GLU A 278 -6.85 -13.19 1.16
C GLU A 278 -5.66 -12.80 0.27
N PRO A 279 -4.62 -13.65 0.12
CA PRO A 279 -3.52 -13.37 -0.79
C PRO A 279 -3.95 -13.57 -2.25
N VAL A 280 -3.72 -12.54 -3.07
CA VAL A 280 -4.06 -12.54 -4.50
C VAL A 280 -2.81 -12.21 -5.31
N PHE A 281 -2.32 -13.20 -6.05
CA PHE A 281 -1.16 -13.05 -6.92
C PHE A 281 -1.64 -12.68 -8.34
N LYS A 282 -1.19 -11.53 -8.84
CA LYS A 282 -1.56 -11.03 -10.18
C LYS A 282 -0.33 -10.52 -10.93
N GLU A 283 -0.37 -10.68 -12.24
CA GLU A 283 0.61 -10.04 -13.14
C GLU A 283 0.40 -8.52 -13.13
N ASN A 284 1.48 -7.74 -13.19
CA ASN A 284 1.44 -6.27 -13.01
C ASN A 284 0.73 -5.57 -14.18
N LYS A 285 0.95 -6.08 -15.40
CA LYS A 285 0.62 -5.39 -16.67
C LYS A 285 -0.17 -6.30 -17.62
N ALA A 286 -0.98 -7.22 -17.08
CA ALA A 286 -1.76 -8.20 -17.83
C ALA A 286 -3.26 -7.96 -17.81
#